data_AF-V4VK74-F1
#
_entry.id   AF-V4VK74-F1
#
_cell.length_a   1.000
_cell.length_b   1.000
_cell.length_c   1.000
_cell.angle_alpha   90.00
_cell.angle_beta   90.00
_cell.angle_gamma   90.00
#
_symmetry.space_group_name_H-M   'P 1'
#
loop_
_entity.id
_entity.type
_entity.pdbx_description
1 polymer ?
#
loop_
_entity_poly.entity_id
_entity_poly.type
_entity_poly.pdbx_seq_one_letter_code
_entity_poly.pdbx_strand_id
1 'polypeptide(L)'
;MASRTHLDDDDDFGGDFSANHNSRRSGSKRSFGDIEDDEDDIFGSRKANSKVEETAPGVATGMILSLRESLQNCKDTLATCQLELEAAKSEIQKWHSSFQNELFIPPGTSPEPRLVINYLQTLKSSEEMLKEQLEKAKKKEAAFIVTFAKREQEIAELKSAVRDLKAQLKPPLMQARRLLLDPAIHEEFRRLKNLVEEKDKKVKELEENIAAVSFTANSKMGKALMAKCKTLQEENDEIGRQNEEGETHQLSVKLALQKSLNAELKSQFEALYKHMDGLTDDVERSNEMVSSFSFLSYYLFVYLDET
;
A
#
# COMPACT_ATOMS: atom_id res chain seq x y z
N MET A 1 4.81 -26.62 -2.96
CA MET A 1 5.41 -27.84 -3.55
C MET A 1 6.48 -27.42 -4.55
N ALA A 2 7.54 -28.24 -4.68
CA ALA A 2 8.73 -28.03 -5.52
C ALA A 2 9.66 -26.86 -5.14
N SER A 3 10.99 -26.93 -5.33
CA SER A 3 11.97 -27.97 -4.91
C SER A 3 13.41 -27.41 -5.03
N ARG A 4 14.39 -28.04 -4.36
CA ARG A 4 15.77 -27.56 -4.14
C ARG A 4 16.76 -27.69 -5.33
N THR A 5 17.80 -26.86 -5.28
CA THR A 5 19.25 -27.11 -5.56
C THR A 5 20.02 -25.90 -4.98
N HIS A 6 21.16 -25.97 -4.27
CA HIS A 6 22.01 -27.05 -3.74
C HIS A 6 23.01 -27.73 -4.69
N LEU A 7 24.10 -27.00 -4.98
CA LEU A 7 25.51 -27.42 -5.15
C LEU A 7 26.29 -26.19 -4.63
N ASP A 8 27.18 -26.23 -3.63
CA ASP A 8 28.37 -27.06 -3.41
C ASP A 8 29.43 -26.85 -4.51
N ASP A 9 30.51 -26.16 -4.14
CA ASP A 9 31.88 -26.49 -4.53
C ASP A 9 32.83 -25.89 -3.47
N ASP A 10 33.63 -26.76 -2.86
CA ASP A 10 34.67 -26.44 -1.90
C ASP A 10 35.94 -26.00 -2.62
N ASP A 11 36.73 -25.12 -2.01
CA ASP A 11 38.19 -25.16 -2.19
C ASP A 11 38.88 -24.79 -0.87
N ASP A 12 39.32 -25.83 -0.17
CA ASP A 12 40.09 -25.80 1.06
C ASP A 12 41.55 -25.39 0.77
N PHE A 13 42.02 -24.34 1.46
CA PHE A 13 43.44 -24.24 1.78
C PHE A 13 43.65 -23.67 3.18
N GLY A 14 43.48 -24.53 4.18
CA GLY A 14 43.80 -24.24 5.58
C GLY A 14 45.28 -23.91 5.83
N GLY A 15 45.56 -23.38 7.02
CA GLY A 15 46.92 -22.98 7.43
C GLY A 15 46.93 -22.14 8.70
N ASP A 16 46.51 -22.75 9.82
CA ASP A 16 46.35 -22.09 11.13
C ASP A 16 47.68 -22.02 11.93
N PHE A 17 47.66 -21.22 12.99
CA PHE A 17 48.55 -21.16 14.15
C PHE A 17 49.79 -20.23 14.16
N SER A 18 49.61 -19.18 14.96
CA SER A 18 50.60 -18.51 15.81
C SER A 18 51.64 -19.42 16.48
N ALA A 19 52.91 -18.99 16.58
CA ALA A 19 53.61 -18.77 17.87
C ALA A 19 55.13 -18.45 17.77
N ASN A 20 55.48 -17.34 18.42
CA ASN A 20 56.71 -16.96 19.14
C ASN A 20 58.01 -17.84 19.16
N HIS A 21 59.14 -17.13 18.96
CA HIS A 21 60.48 -17.28 19.59
C HIS A 21 61.56 -18.33 19.16
N ASN A 22 62.77 -17.78 18.94
CA ASN A 22 64.14 -18.34 19.09
C ASN A 22 64.76 -19.37 18.10
N SER A 23 65.74 -18.86 17.34
CA SER A 23 67.09 -19.41 17.08
C SER A 23 67.28 -20.86 16.59
N ARG A 24 67.72 -21.00 15.31
CA ARG A 24 69.04 -21.59 14.95
C ARG A 24 69.40 -21.53 13.44
N ARG A 25 70.26 -20.57 13.09
CA ARG A 25 71.55 -20.73 12.37
C ARG A 25 71.70 -21.79 11.25
N SER A 26 71.77 -21.32 10.00
CA SER A 26 72.71 -21.75 8.93
C SER A 26 72.67 -20.69 7.82
N GLY A 27 73.73 -20.29 7.10
CA GLY A 27 75.13 -20.70 7.16
C GLY A 27 75.85 -20.38 5.84
N SER A 28 76.42 -19.17 5.71
CA SER A 28 77.41 -18.88 4.66
C SER A 28 78.46 -17.91 5.20
N LYS A 29 79.74 -18.18 4.89
CA LYS A 29 80.89 -17.73 5.66
C LYS A 29 81.98 -17.20 4.72
N ARG A 30 82.38 -15.94 4.89
CA ARG A 30 83.61 -15.31 4.37
C ARG A 30 84.04 -14.35 5.49
N SER A 31 84.91 -14.73 6.42
CA SER A 31 86.36 -14.97 6.29
C SER A 31 87.07 -13.67 5.90
N PHE A 32 87.48 -12.83 6.87
CA PHE A 32 88.71 -12.82 7.70
C PHE A 32 89.87 -12.05 7.04
N GLY A 33 90.67 -11.36 7.85
CA GLY A 33 91.53 -10.22 7.47
C GLY A 33 90.96 -8.98 8.16
N ASP A 34 91.03 -8.88 9.49
CA ASP A 34 92.25 -8.68 10.28
C ASP A 34 92.95 -7.38 9.88
N ILE A 35 92.87 -6.39 10.78
CA ILE A 35 93.47 -5.07 10.60
C ILE A 35 94.86 -5.19 11.18
N GLU A 36 95.83 -5.41 10.31
CA GLU A 36 97.24 -5.32 10.68
C GLU A 36 97.56 -3.83 10.90
N ASP A 37 98.00 -3.54 12.12
CA ASP A 37 98.26 -2.21 12.68
C ASP A 37 99.68 -1.79 12.29
N ASP A 38 99.86 -1.47 11.01
CA ASP A 38 101.16 -1.06 10.45
C ASP A 38 101.50 0.39 10.85
N GLU A 39 101.98 0.53 12.09
CA GLU A 39 102.82 1.64 12.54
C GLU A 39 104.09 1.69 11.68
N ASP A 40 104.08 2.52 10.63
CA ASP A 40 105.22 2.77 9.75
C ASP A 40 106.31 3.56 10.51
N ASP A 41 107.09 2.82 11.29
CA ASP A 41 108.16 3.28 12.18
C ASP A 41 109.31 3.91 11.38
N ILE A 42 109.15 5.20 11.09
CA ILE A 42 109.92 6.03 10.14
C ILE A 42 111.42 6.21 10.49
N PHE A 43 111.95 5.48 11.49
CA PHE A 43 113.35 5.55 11.94
C PHE A 43 114.09 4.20 12.09
N GLY A 44 113.81 3.26 11.18
CA GLY A 44 114.58 2.03 10.98
C GLY A 44 116.08 2.26 10.69
N SER A 45 116.89 2.40 11.73
CA SER A 45 118.34 2.67 11.66
C SER A 45 119.14 1.48 11.11
N ARG A 46 119.22 1.34 9.78
CA ARG A 46 120.09 0.34 9.13
C ARG A 46 121.57 0.71 9.26
N LYS A 47 122.22 0.07 10.24
CA LYS A 47 123.67 0.01 10.41
C LYS A 47 124.35 -0.47 9.11
N ALA A 48 125.26 0.36 8.59
CA ALA A 48 125.98 0.07 7.36
C ALA A 48 126.81 -1.22 7.47
N ASN A 49 126.76 -2.05 6.42
CA ASN A 49 127.80 -3.01 6.09
C ASN A 49 128.05 -2.94 4.58
N SER A 50 129.32 -2.97 4.20
CA SER A 50 129.80 -2.52 2.90
C SER A 50 129.63 -3.56 1.79
N LYS A 51 128.99 -3.15 0.69
CA LYS A 51 129.39 -3.58 -0.65
C LYS A 51 129.07 -2.49 -1.67
N VAL A 52 130.11 -1.94 -2.28
CA VAL A 52 129.97 -1.08 -3.47
C VAL A 52 129.65 -2.02 -4.63
N GLU A 53 128.43 -1.95 -5.13
CA GLU A 53 128.02 -2.53 -6.40
C GLU A 53 127.56 -1.34 -7.25
N GLU A 54 128.24 -1.11 -8.37
CA GLU A 54 127.97 0.04 -9.23
C GLU A 54 126.53 -0.03 -9.74
N THR A 55 125.68 0.89 -9.29
CA THR A 55 124.35 1.06 -9.86
C THR A 55 124.51 1.50 -11.32
N ALA A 56 124.28 0.56 -12.24
CA ALA A 56 124.35 0.81 -13.67
C ALA A 56 123.53 2.08 -14.00
N PRO A 57 124.01 2.97 -14.90
CA PRO A 57 123.44 4.32 -15.05
C PRO A 57 121.92 4.38 -15.27
N GLY A 58 121.32 3.33 -15.86
CA GLY A 58 119.87 3.21 -16.04
C GLY A 58 119.06 3.09 -14.75
N VAL A 59 119.59 2.48 -13.68
CA VAL A 59 118.84 2.24 -12.42
C VAL A 59 118.70 3.54 -11.62
N ALA A 60 119.81 4.28 -11.44
CA ALA A 60 119.77 5.59 -10.81
C ALA A 60 118.91 6.59 -11.62
N THR A 61 119.03 6.57 -12.95
CA THR A 61 118.19 7.41 -13.84
C THR A 61 116.71 7.04 -13.71
N GLY A 62 116.37 5.75 -13.66
CA GLY A 62 115.00 5.28 -13.46
C GLY A 62 114.39 5.76 -12.14
N MET A 63 115.10 5.62 -11.03
CA MET A 63 114.64 6.12 -9.72
C MET A 63 114.43 7.65 -9.73
N ILE A 64 115.33 8.41 -10.38
CA ILE A 64 115.18 9.87 -10.52
C ILE A 64 113.95 10.22 -11.36
N LEU A 65 113.64 9.45 -12.41
CA LEU A 65 112.43 9.66 -13.22
C LEU A 65 111.16 9.32 -12.44
N SER A 66 111.09 8.19 -11.74
CA SER A 66 109.94 7.82 -10.90
C SER A 66 109.72 8.80 -9.74
N LEU A 67 110.79 9.34 -9.14
CA LEU A 67 110.67 10.40 -8.13
C LEU A 67 110.18 11.73 -8.72
N ARG A 68 110.58 12.08 -9.96
CA ARG A 68 110.07 13.27 -10.66
C ARG A 68 108.60 13.11 -11.07
N GLU A 69 108.21 11.93 -11.53
CA GLU A 69 106.83 11.58 -11.85
C GLU A 69 105.95 11.60 -10.60
N SER A 70 106.40 11.00 -9.50
CA SER A 70 105.73 11.06 -8.19
C SER A 70 105.61 12.49 -7.65
N LEU A 71 106.67 13.30 -7.77
CA LEU A 71 106.66 14.72 -7.39
C LEU A 71 105.69 15.54 -8.25
N GLN A 72 105.62 15.25 -9.56
CA GLN A 72 104.69 15.91 -10.48
C GLN A 72 103.24 15.51 -10.18
N ASN A 73 102.97 14.22 -9.98
CA ASN A 73 101.66 13.72 -9.54
C ASN A 73 101.24 14.35 -8.20
N CYS A 74 102.15 14.45 -7.23
CA CYS A 74 101.90 15.12 -5.93
C CYS A 74 101.60 16.62 -6.09
N LYS A 75 102.24 17.29 -7.05
CA LYS A 75 101.97 18.69 -7.37
C LYS A 75 100.60 18.87 -8.05
N ASP A 76 100.20 17.94 -8.91
CA ASP A 76 98.92 17.97 -9.62
C ASP A 76 97.75 17.59 -8.70
N THR A 77 97.93 16.65 -7.76
CA THR A 77 96.96 16.40 -6.69
C THR A 77 96.86 17.59 -5.73
N LEU A 78 97.97 18.24 -5.35
CA LEU A 78 97.93 19.46 -4.54
C LEU A 78 97.14 20.59 -5.24
N ALA A 79 97.33 20.78 -6.55
CA ALA A 79 96.57 21.76 -7.33
C ALA A 79 95.08 21.41 -7.40
N THR A 80 94.75 20.11 -7.50
CA THR A 80 93.37 19.62 -7.47
C THR A 80 92.71 19.88 -6.11
N CYS A 81 93.38 19.53 -5.01
CA CYS A 81 92.90 19.79 -3.65
C CYS A 81 92.75 21.29 -3.35
N GLN A 82 93.60 22.15 -3.92
CA GLN A 82 93.45 23.61 -3.82
C GLN A 82 92.20 24.11 -4.56
N LEU A 83 91.92 23.57 -5.76
CA LEU A 83 90.71 23.90 -6.51
C LEU A 83 89.45 23.43 -5.78
N GLU A 84 89.44 22.21 -5.24
CA GLU A 84 88.34 21.66 -4.43
C GLU A 84 88.12 22.48 -3.15
N LEU A 85 89.19 22.93 -2.49
CA LEU A 85 89.11 23.80 -1.31
C LEU A 85 88.47 25.16 -1.63
N GLU A 86 88.86 25.81 -2.72
CA GLU A 86 88.25 27.09 -3.12
C GLU A 86 86.81 26.92 -3.62
N ALA A 87 86.48 25.79 -4.25
CA ALA A 87 85.10 25.42 -4.60
C ALA A 87 84.25 25.22 -3.33
N ALA A 88 84.74 24.47 -2.34
CA ALA A 88 84.07 24.24 -1.07
C ALA A 88 83.88 25.54 -0.26
N LYS A 89 84.88 26.43 -0.23
CA LYS A 89 84.76 27.78 0.36
C LYS A 89 83.68 28.61 -0.33
N SER A 90 83.66 28.60 -1.67
CA SER A 90 82.67 29.33 -2.47
C SER A 90 81.26 28.80 -2.21
N GLU A 91 81.11 27.48 -2.05
CA GLU A 91 79.84 26.85 -1.69
C GLU A 91 79.42 27.21 -0.25
N ILE A 92 80.32 27.14 0.73
CA ILE A 92 80.04 27.58 2.11
C ILE A 92 79.60 29.06 2.15
N GLN A 93 80.26 29.94 1.41
CA GLN A 93 79.88 31.35 1.29
C GLN A 93 78.48 31.53 0.65
N LYS A 94 78.16 30.72 -0.37
CA LYS A 94 76.82 30.67 -0.98
C LYS A 94 75.77 30.23 0.04
N TRP A 95 76.02 29.17 0.82
CA TRP A 95 75.13 28.73 1.90
C TRP A 95 74.90 29.83 2.96
N HIS A 96 75.97 30.47 3.44
CA HIS A 96 75.84 31.61 4.36
C HIS A 96 75.00 32.75 3.78
N SER A 97 75.18 33.07 2.50
CA SER A 97 74.40 34.11 1.82
C SER A 97 72.93 33.73 1.70
N SER A 98 72.61 32.46 1.41
CA SER A 98 71.22 31.97 1.37
C SER A 98 70.54 32.12 2.73
N PHE A 99 71.16 31.62 3.81
CA PHE A 99 70.58 31.69 5.15
C PHE A 99 70.45 33.13 5.68
N GLN A 100 71.37 34.04 5.33
CA GLN A 100 71.25 35.46 5.69
C GLN A 100 70.07 36.18 5.00
N ASN A 101 69.61 35.68 3.86
CA ASN A 101 68.46 36.22 3.13
C ASN A 101 67.12 35.57 3.55
N GLU A 102 67.14 34.54 4.41
CA GLU A 102 65.92 33.84 4.86
C GLU A 102 65.30 34.46 6.12
N LEU A 103 63.97 34.57 6.11
CA LEU A 103 63.16 35.30 7.09
C LEU A 103 63.18 34.72 8.52
N PHE A 104 63.82 33.55 8.76
CA PHE A 104 63.90 32.95 10.09
C PHE A 104 65.05 33.50 10.94
N ILE A 105 65.98 34.27 10.37
CA ILE A 105 67.10 34.89 11.08
C ILE A 105 66.82 36.39 11.29
N PRO A 106 66.83 36.90 12.54
CA PRO A 106 66.71 38.34 12.79
C PRO A 106 67.83 39.14 12.09
N PRO A 107 67.52 40.32 11.51
CA PRO A 107 68.52 41.14 10.84
C PRO A 107 69.69 41.51 11.78
N GLY A 108 70.89 41.02 11.46
CA GLY A 108 72.13 41.34 12.20
C GLY A 108 72.64 40.27 13.18
N THR A 109 71.96 39.15 13.36
CA THR A 109 72.48 37.99 14.12
C THR A 109 73.13 36.94 13.22
N SER A 110 74.24 36.35 13.69
CA SER A 110 74.88 35.20 13.02
C SER A 110 73.95 33.96 13.03
N PRO A 111 73.88 33.16 11.96
CA PRO A 111 73.11 31.91 11.94
C PRO A 111 73.63 30.91 12.99
N GLU A 112 72.96 30.79 14.14
CA GLU A 112 73.30 29.76 15.11
C GLU A 112 72.91 28.38 14.54
N PRO A 113 73.85 27.40 14.42
CA PRO A 113 73.57 26.12 13.77
C PRO A 113 72.35 25.38 14.34
N ARG A 114 72.08 25.52 15.64
CA ARG A 114 70.92 24.91 16.30
C ARG A 114 69.58 25.46 15.79
N LEU A 115 69.50 26.77 15.52
CA LEU A 115 68.29 27.39 14.98
C LEU A 115 68.01 26.93 13.55
N VAL A 116 69.06 26.85 12.73
CA VAL A 116 68.98 26.33 11.34
C VAL A 116 68.52 24.87 11.34
N ILE A 117 69.11 24.02 12.18
CA ILE A 117 68.74 22.59 12.29
C ILE A 117 67.28 22.43 12.75
N ASN A 118 66.83 23.18 13.76
CA ASN A 118 65.45 23.14 14.23
C ASN A 118 64.46 23.63 13.17
N TYR A 119 64.81 24.68 12.41
CA TYR A 119 64.01 25.18 11.30
C TYR A 119 63.89 24.12 10.19
N LEU A 120 65.01 23.53 9.74
CA LEU A 120 65.02 22.47 8.74
C LEU A 120 64.21 21.24 9.18
N GLN A 121 64.30 20.84 10.45
CA GLN A 121 63.51 19.73 10.99
C GLN A 121 62.00 20.04 11.02
N THR A 122 61.62 21.29 11.30
CA THR A 122 60.23 21.75 11.27
C THR A 122 59.71 21.87 9.83
N LEU A 123 60.53 22.37 8.92
CA LEU A 123 60.21 22.44 7.50
C LEU A 123 59.99 21.04 6.93
N LYS A 124 60.90 20.09 7.22
CA LYS A 124 60.79 18.69 6.80
C LYS A 124 59.51 18.01 7.32
N SER A 125 59.16 18.18 8.60
CA SER A 125 57.91 17.59 9.12
C SER A 125 56.66 18.24 8.50
N SER A 126 56.71 19.54 8.20
CA SER A 126 55.64 20.22 7.45
C SER A 126 55.52 19.72 6.00
N GLU A 127 56.64 19.44 5.35
CA GLU A 127 56.70 18.87 3.99
C GLU A 127 56.13 17.46 3.95
N GLU A 128 56.51 16.60 4.90
CA GLU A 128 55.97 15.24 5.06
C GLU A 128 54.45 15.26 5.33
N MET A 129 53.98 16.17 6.19
CA MET A 129 52.54 16.38 6.43
C MET A 129 51.79 16.83 5.17
N LEU A 130 52.34 17.79 4.41
CA LEU A 130 51.72 18.29 3.18
C LEU A 130 51.68 17.21 2.09
N LYS A 131 52.74 16.39 1.98
CA LYS A 131 52.77 15.20 1.10
C LYS A 131 51.69 14.20 1.48
N GLU A 132 51.50 13.90 2.77
CA GLU A 132 50.44 12.99 3.22
C GLU A 132 49.03 13.52 2.91
N GLN A 133 48.79 14.83 3.11
CA GLN A 133 47.53 15.47 2.75
C GLN A 133 47.27 15.48 1.23
N LEU A 134 48.31 15.71 0.43
CA LEU A 134 48.22 15.63 -1.04
C LEU A 134 47.82 14.22 -1.50
N GLU A 135 48.42 13.17 -0.93
CA GLU A 135 48.06 11.79 -1.27
C GLU A 135 46.66 11.41 -0.77
N LYS A 136 46.21 11.93 0.38
CA LYS A 136 44.81 11.81 0.85
C LYS A 136 43.85 12.53 -0.11
N ALA A 137 44.22 13.70 -0.64
CA ALA A 137 43.41 14.46 -1.61
C ALA A 137 43.29 13.72 -2.95
N LYS A 138 44.41 13.26 -3.53
CA LYS A 138 44.43 12.46 -4.77
C LYS A 138 43.58 11.19 -4.67
N LYS A 139 43.65 10.48 -3.54
CA LYS A 139 42.82 9.27 -3.31
C LYS A 139 41.32 9.59 -3.26
N LYS A 140 40.94 10.73 -2.66
CA LYS A 140 39.54 11.20 -2.65
C LYS A 140 39.08 11.63 -4.05
N GLU A 141 39.93 12.35 -4.79
CA GLU A 141 39.66 12.77 -6.17
C GLU A 141 39.42 11.56 -7.09
N ALA A 142 40.30 10.55 -7.03
CA ALA A 142 40.14 9.31 -7.79
C ALA A 142 38.82 8.58 -7.44
N ALA A 143 38.45 8.53 -6.16
CA ALA A 143 37.16 7.96 -5.73
C ALA A 143 35.97 8.79 -6.26
N PHE A 144 36.06 10.11 -6.27
CA PHE A 144 35.03 10.97 -6.86
C PHE A 144 34.90 10.75 -8.38
N ILE A 145 35.99 10.65 -9.12
CA ILE A 145 35.98 10.37 -10.57
C ILE A 145 35.23 9.05 -10.86
N VAL A 146 35.54 7.98 -10.12
CA VAL A 146 34.87 6.66 -10.28
C VAL A 146 33.37 6.75 -9.95
N THR A 147 33.01 7.41 -8.85
CA THR A 147 31.58 7.56 -8.47
C THR A 147 30.79 8.46 -9.44
N PHE A 148 31.44 9.49 -10.02
CA PHE A 148 30.86 10.36 -11.02
C PHE A 148 30.61 9.60 -12.33
N ALA A 149 31.62 8.89 -12.85
CA ALA A 149 31.48 8.06 -14.05
C ALA A 149 30.36 7.01 -13.89
N LYS A 150 30.25 6.37 -12.72
CA LYS A 150 29.15 5.43 -12.42
C LYS A 150 27.77 6.12 -12.45
N ARG A 151 27.67 7.34 -11.92
CA ARG A 151 26.43 8.14 -11.96
C ARG A 151 26.07 8.61 -13.36
N GLU A 152 27.05 8.98 -14.18
CA GLU A 152 26.82 9.34 -15.59
C GLU A 152 26.31 8.15 -16.41
N GLN A 153 26.87 6.95 -16.17
CA GLN A 153 26.40 5.71 -16.77
C GLN A 153 24.94 5.38 -16.36
N GLU A 154 24.61 5.45 -15.07
CA GLU A 154 23.24 5.29 -14.55
C GLU A 154 22.26 6.28 -15.20
N ILE A 155 22.67 7.55 -15.36
CA ILE A 155 21.88 8.57 -16.05
C ILE A 155 21.70 8.23 -17.55
N ALA A 156 22.70 7.67 -18.21
CA ALA A 156 22.61 7.27 -19.61
C ALA A 156 21.65 6.08 -19.82
N GLU A 157 21.69 5.09 -18.93
CA GLU A 157 20.80 3.93 -18.90
C GLU A 157 19.35 4.35 -18.65
N LEU A 158 19.10 5.18 -17.62
CA LEU A 158 17.77 5.74 -17.32
C LEU A 158 17.23 6.58 -18.49
N LYS A 159 18.08 7.39 -19.15
CA LYS A 159 17.70 8.12 -20.36
C LYS A 159 17.32 7.18 -21.52
N SER A 160 17.91 5.99 -21.61
CA SER A 160 17.50 5.00 -22.61
C SER A 160 16.16 4.36 -22.27
N ALA A 161 16.01 3.86 -21.05
CA ALA A 161 14.75 3.27 -20.58
C ALA A 161 13.56 4.22 -20.77
N VAL A 162 13.72 5.52 -20.53
CA VAL A 162 12.70 6.54 -20.79
C VAL A 162 12.37 6.68 -22.29
N ARG A 163 13.35 6.62 -23.19
CA ARG A 163 13.10 6.62 -24.64
C ARG A 163 12.34 5.37 -25.08
N ASP A 164 12.73 4.21 -24.55
CA ASP A 164 12.17 2.91 -24.92
C ASP A 164 10.72 2.77 -24.42
N LEU A 165 10.44 3.17 -23.17
CA LEU A 165 9.08 3.27 -22.63
C LEU A 165 8.21 4.25 -23.43
N LYS A 166 8.77 5.40 -23.83
CA LYS A 166 8.07 6.39 -24.67
C LYS A 166 7.78 5.84 -26.08
N ALA A 167 8.66 5.00 -26.62
CA ALA A 167 8.44 4.30 -27.89
C ALA A 167 7.34 3.23 -27.75
N GLN A 168 7.35 2.43 -26.67
CA GLN A 168 6.32 1.43 -26.37
C GLN A 168 4.93 2.02 -26.13
N LEU A 169 4.85 3.21 -25.49
CA LEU A 169 3.59 3.90 -25.21
C LEU A 169 2.95 4.55 -26.45
N LYS A 170 3.74 4.86 -27.49
CA LYS A 170 3.26 5.61 -28.65
C LYS A 170 2.21 4.85 -29.48
N PRO A 171 2.37 3.55 -29.84
CA PRO A 171 1.34 2.81 -30.57
C PRO A 171 0.00 2.68 -29.82
N PRO A 172 -0.05 2.25 -28.53
CA PRO A 172 -1.30 2.19 -27.78
C PRO A 172 -2.02 3.55 -27.69
N LEU A 173 -1.28 4.64 -27.46
CA LEU A 173 -1.87 5.99 -27.41
C LEU A 173 -2.43 6.43 -28.77
N MET A 174 -1.77 6.11 -29.88
CA MET A 174 -2.28 6.38 -31.22
C MET A 174 -3.51 5.52 -31.56
N GLN A 175 -3.52 4.25 -31.16
CA GLN A 175 -4.68 3.36 -31.33
C GLN A 175 -5.88 3.87 -30.53
N ALA A 176 -5.70 4.22 -29.26
CA ALA A 176 -6.76 4.78 -28.42
C ALA A 176 -7.33 6.09 -29.01
N ARG A 177 -6.48 7.01 -29.49
CA ARG A 177 -6.93 8.22 -30.18
C ARG A 177 -7.70 7.90 -31.47
N ARG A 178 -7.25 6.91 -32.26
CA ARG A 178 -7.96 6.50 -33.48
C ARG A 178 -9.35 5.95 -33.18
N LEU A 179 -9.50 5.13 -32.12
CA LEU A 179 -10.79 4.59 -31.69
C LEU A 179 -11.72 5.69 -31.15
N LEU A 180 -11.20 6.65 -30.38
CA LEU A 180 -11.98 7.80 -29.88
C LEU A 180 -12.41 8.79 -30.99
N LEU A 181 -11.74 8.74 -32.14
CA LEU A 181 -12.07 9.53 -33.34
C LEU A 181 -12.83 8.72 -34.40
N ASP A 182 -13.19 7.46 -34.11
CA ASP A 182 -13.90 6.60 -35.05
C ASP A 182 -15.40 6.95 -35.08
N PRO A 183 -15.96 7.35 -36.24
CA PRO A 183 -17.37 7.74 -36.32
C PRO A 183 -18.35 6.60 -36.00
N ALA A 184 -18.00 5.34 -36.24
CA ALA A 184 -18.86 4.20 -35.92
C ALA A 184 -18.88 3.93 -34.41
N ILE A 185 -17.76 4.12 -33.72
CA ILE A 185 -17.70 4.04 -32.24
C ILE A 185 -18.54 5.15 -31.61
N HIS A 186 -18.46 6.37 -32.14
CA HIS A 186 -19.33 7.48 -31.71
C HIS A 186 -20.83 7.17 -31.92
N GLU A 187 -21.18 6.54 -33.04
CA GLU A 187 -22.57 6.16 -33.31
C GLU A 187 -23.06 5.03 -32.39
N GLU A 188 -22.24 4.03 -32.04
CA GLU A 188 -22.61 3.04 -31.02
C GLU A 188 -22.75 3.66 -29.62
N PHE A 189 -21.89 4.62 -29.24
CA PHE A 189 -22.09 5.36 -27.99
C PHE A 189 -23.42 6.15 -27.99
N ARG A 190 -23.78 6.78 -29.10
CA ARG A 190 -25.07 7.44 -29.28
C ARG A 190 -26.23 6.43 -29.21
N ARG A 191 -26.12 5.29 -29.88
CA ARG A 191 -27.14 4.24 -29.89
C ARG A 191 -27.36 3.65 -28.50
N LEU A 192 -26.29 3.39 -27.75
CA LEU A 192 -26.34 2.94 -26.36
C LEU A 192 -26.96 4.00 -25.46
N LYS A 193 -26.59 5.27 -25.60
CA LYS A 193 -27.19 6.38 -24.83
C LYS A 193 -28.70 6.48 -25.08
N ASN A 194 -29.12 6.48 -26.35
CA ASN A 194 -30.54 6.53 -26.73
C ASN A 194 -31.30 5.32 -26.17
N LEU A 195 -30.70 4.12 -26.20
CA LEU A 195 -31.30 2.90 -25.65
C LEU A 195 -31.45 2.97 -24.12
N VAL A 196 -30.49 3.57 -23.40
CA VAL A 196 -30.61 3.82 -21.96
C VAL A 196 -31.75 4.80 -21.68
N GLU A 197 -31.81 5.93 -22.39
CA GLU A 197 -32.89 6.91 -22.24
C GLU A 197 -34.28 6.30 -22.56
N GLU A 198 -34.39 5.43 -23.57
CA GLU A 198 -35.61 4.68 -23.88
C GLU A 198 -36.00 3.73 -22.76
N LYS A 199 -35.04 2.98 -22.20
CA LYS A 199 -35.31 2.04 -21.09
C LYS A 199 -35.67 2.77 -19.80
N ASP A 200 -35.01 3.87 -19.47
CA ASP A 200 -35.35 4.69 -18.30
C ASP A 200 -36.76 5.27 -18.41
N LYS A 201 -37.15 5.73 -19.61
CA LYS A 201 -38.54 6.16 -19.88
C LYS A 201 -39.51 5.01 -19.67
N LYS A 202 -39.20 3.82 -20.17
CA LYS A 202 -40.05 2.63 -20.05
C LYS A 202 -40.15 2.10 -18.61
N VAL A 203 -39.10 2.23 -17.81
CA VAL A 203 -39.14 1.95 -16.37
C VAL A 203 -40.12 2.89 -15.68
N LYS A 204 -40.01 4.20 -15.92
CA LYS A 204 -40.96 5.20 -15.36
C LYS A 204 -42.40 4.94 -15.79
N GLU A 205 -42.65 4.66 -17.07
CA GLU A 205 -43.98 4.28 -17.56
C GLU A 205 -44.52 3.03 -16.84
N LEU A 206 -43.69 2.03 -16.59
CA LEU A 206 -44.10 0.83 -15.85
C LEU A 206 -44.34 1.10 -14.36
N GLU A 207 -43.51 1.93 -13.72
CA GLU A 207 -43.69 2.38 -12.32
C GLU A 207 -44.99 3.19 -12.17
N GLU A 208 -45.28 4.11 -13.09
CA GLU A 208 -46.53 4.88 -13.14
C GLU A 208 -47.74 3.97 -13.35
N ASN A 209 -47.66 2.97 -14.25
CA ASN A 209 -48.71 1.99 -14.45
C ASN A 209 -48.94 1.10 -13.22
N ILE A 210 -47.86 0.64 -12.56
CA ILE A 210 -47.95 -0.11 -11.30
C ILE A 210 -48.62 0.75 -10.23
N ALA A 211 -48.22 2.02 -10.08
CA ALA A 211 -48.84 2.95 -9.14
C ALA A 211 -50.34 3.17 -9.45
N ALA A 212 -50.70 3.33 -10.72
CA ALA A 212 -52.09 3.54 -11.16
C ALA A 212 -52.98 2.30 -10.96
N VAL A 213 -52.45 1.09 -11.16
CA VAL A 213 -53.17 -0.17 -10.95
C VAL A 213 -53.14 -0.61 -9.48
N SER A 214 -52.18 -0.14 -8.68
CA SER A 214 -52.11 -0.44 -7.25
C SER A 214 -53.26 0.20 -6.47
N PHE A 215 -54.26 -0.61 -6.15
CA PHE A 215 -55.29 -0.21 -5.19
C PHE A 215 -54.62 0.08 -3.84
N THR A 216 -54.67 1.34 -3.41
CA THR A 216 -54.28 1.76 -2.08
C THR A 216 -55.51 2.25 -1.34
N ALA A 217 -55.88 1.56 -0.25
CA ALA A 217 -57.07 1.89 0.56
C ALA A 217 -57.08 3.34 1.07
N ASN A 218 -55.91 3.99 1.14
CA ASN A 218 -55.75 5.37 1.58
C ASN A 218 -55.88 6.43 0.46
N SER A 219 -55.81 6.05 -0.82
CA SER A 219 -55.99 6.97 -1.95
C SER A 219 -57.42 7.49 -2.07
N LYS A 220 -57.63 8.59 -2.80
CA LYS A 220 -58.98 9.14 -3.04
C LYS A 220 -59.91 8.12 -3.72
N MET A 221 -59.41 7.40 -4.73
CA MET A 221 -60.16 6.33 -5.40
C MET A 221 -60.37 5.13 -4.48
N GLY A 222 -59.33 4.70 -3.75
CA GLY A 222 -59.41 3.56 -2.84
C GLY A 222 -60.40 3.77 -1.70
N LYS A 223 -60.39 4.96 -1.08
CA LYS A 223 -61.38 5.36 -0.07
C LYS A 223 -62.80 5.39 -0.62
N ALA A 224 -63.00 5.89 -1.84
CA ALA A 224 -64.32 5.91 -2.48
C ALA A 224 -64.83 4.49 -2.78
N LEU A 225 -63.97 3.58 -3.22
CA LEU A 225 -64.32 2.17 -3.42
C LEU A 225 -64.66 1.48 -2.09
N MET A 226 -63.83 1.66 -1.05
CA MET A 226 -64.11 1.09 0.28
C MET A 226 -65.41 1.62 0.89
N ALA A 227 -65.69 2.92 0.72
CA ALA A 227 -66.96 3.51 1.15
C ALA A 227 -68.13 2.88 0.38
N LYS A 228 -68.04 2.72 -0.94
CA LYS A 228 -69.07 2.06 -1.74
C LYS A 228 -69.28 0.59 -1.33
N CYS A 229 -68.21 -0.17 -1.08
CA CYS A 229 -68.31 -1.53 -0.57
C CYS A 229 -68.99 -1.57 0.81
N LYS A 230 -68.68 -0.63 1.71
CA LYS A 230 -69.32 -0.52 3.02
C LYS A 230 -70.82 -0.20 2.90
N THR A 231 -71.21 0.75 2.05
CA THR A 231 -72.62 1.08 1.82
C THR A 231 -73.38 -0.08 1.19
N LEU A 232 -72.79 -0.80 0.22
CA LEU A 232 -73.43 -1.99 -0.36
C LEU A 232 -73.56 -3.14 0.65
N GLN A 233 -72.62 -3.27 1.60
CA GLN A 233 -72.76 -4.22 2.71
C GLN A 233 -73.91 -3.81 3.65
N GLU A 234 -73.95 -2.55 4.06
CA GLU A 234 -75.03 -2.00 4.91
C GLU A 234 -76.41 -2.12 4.25
N GLU A 235 -76.50 -1.93 2.93
CA GLU A 235 -77.72 -2.13 2.13
C GLU A 235 -78.13 -3.60 2.07
N ASN A 236 -77.20 -4.52 1.82
CA ASN A 236 -77.50 -5.97 1.84
C ASN A 236 -77.95 -6.44 3.24
N ASP A 237 -77.31 -5.97 4.31
CA ASP A 237 -77.65 -6.32 5.68
C ASP A 237 -79.04 -5.75 6.08
N GLU A 238 -79.41 -4.56 5.57
CA GLU A 238 -80.75 -3.99 5.72
C GLU A 238 -81.79 -4.76 4.90
N ILE A 239 -81.51 -5.15 3.65
CA ILE A 239 -82.42 -5.99 2.84
C ILE A 239 -82.64 -7.35 3.53
N GLY A 240 -81.60 -7.94 4.10
CA GLY A 240 -81.70 -9.17 4.91
C GLY A 240 -82.67 -9.00 6.08
N ARG A 241 -82.47 -7.95 6.89
CA ARG A 241 -83.39 -7.63 8.01
C ARG A 241 -84.81 -7.36 7.55
N GLN A 242 -85.01 -6.57 6.49
CA GLN A 242 -86.35 -6.26 5.96
C GLN A 242 -87.08 -7.51 5.46
N ASN A 243 -86.35 -8.48 4.88
CA ASN A 243 -86.94 -9.75 4.47
C ASN A 243 -87.36 -10.60 5.68
N GLU A 244 -86.48 -10.74 6.67
CA GLU A 244 -86.75 -11.46 7.93
C GLU A 244 -87.91 -10.84 8.73
N GLU A 245 -87.90 -9.52 8.93
CA GLU A 245 -88.93 -8.78 9.65
C GLU A 245 -90.25 -8.71 8.86
N GLY A 246 -90.19 -8.55 7.53
CA GLY A 246 -91.35 -8.40 6.65
C GLY A 246 -92.20 -9.67 6.54
N GLU A 247 -91.58 -10.83 6.32
CA GLU A 247 -92.31 -12.11 6.33
C GLU A 247 -92.89 -12.40 7.73
N THR A 248 -92.10 -12.17 8.78
CA THR A 248 -92.54 -12.36 10.17
C THR A 248 -93.74 -11.48 10.52
N HIS A 249 -93.73 -10.20 10.13
CA HIS A 249 -94.85 -9.29 10.37
C HIS A 249 -96.10 -9.70 9.58
N GLN A 250 -95.96 -10.07 8.30
CA GLN A 250 -97.09 -10.52 7.49
C GLN A 250 -97.74 -11.80 8.05
N LEU A 251 -96.93 -12.77 8.49
CA LEU A 251 -97.42 -13.99 9.16
C LEU A 251 -98.12 -13.66 10.48
N SER A 252 -97.59 -12.72 11.27
CA SER A 252 -98.19 -12.25 12.51
C SER A 252 -99.58 -11.63 12.29
N VAL A 253 -99.74 -10.77 11.27
CA VAL A 253 -101.03 -10.16 10.91
C VAL A 253 -102.03 -11.23 10.44
N LYS A 254 -101.62 -12.16 9.57
CA LYS A 254 -102.46 -13.29 9.14
C LYS A 254 -102.92 -14.15 10.32
N LEU A 255 -102.03 -14.43 11.27
CA LEU A 255 -102.34 -15.18 12.49
C LEU A 255 -103.33 -14.44 13.40
N ALA A 256 -103.19 -13.12 13.55
CA ALA A 256 -104.11 -12.28 14.32
C ALA A 256 -105.52 -12.26 13.70
N LEU A 257 -105.60 -12.09 12.37
CA LEU A 257 -106.87 -12.14 11.64
C LEU A 257 -107.54 -13.51 11.77
N GLN A 258 -106.78 -14.61 11.60
CA GLN A 258 -107.32 -15.97 11.77
C GLN A 258 -107.84 -16.21 13.20
N LYS A 259 -107.16 -15.69 14.23
CA LYS A 259 -107.64 -15.76 15.62
C LYS A 259 -108.97 -15.00 15.79
N SER A 260 -109.11 -13.83 15.17
CA SER A 260 -110.36 -13.05 15.20
C SER A 260 -111.50 -13.77 14.48
N LEU A 261 -111.28 -14.29 13.26
CA LEU A 261 -112.28 -15.07 12.52
C LEU A 261 -112.69 -16.35 13.27
N ASN A 262 -111.74 -17.05 13.90
CA ASN A 262 -112.04 -18.21 14.73
C ASN A 262 -112.83 -17.85 16.01
N ALA A 263 -112.64 -16.64 16.55
CA ALA A 263 -113.42 -16.16 17.70
C ALA A 263 -114.85 -15.77 17.30
N GLU A 264 -115.00 -15.07 16.16
CA GLU A 264 -116.31 -14.74 15.60
C GLU A 264 -117.10 -16.01 15.25
N LEU A 265 -116.49 -16.98 14.57
CA LEU A 265 -117.15 -18.25 14.24
C LEU A 265 -117.62 -19.00 15.50
N LYS A 266 -116.84 -18.99 16.57
CA LYS A 266 -117.27 -19.54 17.88
C LYS A 266 -118.46 -18.77 18.47
N SER A 267 -118.45 -17.44 18.38
CA SER A 267 -119.56 -16.59 18.82
C SER A 267 -120.85 -16.86 18.03
N GLN A 268 -120.74 -17.02 16.70
CA GLN A 268 -121.85 -17.36 15.82
C GLN A 268 -122.42 -18.75 16.12
N PHE A 269 -121.58 -19.76 16.37
CA PHE A 269 -122.05 -21.08 16.82
C PHE A 269 -122.73 -21.01 18.19
N GLU A 270 -122.16 -20.29 19.16
CA GLU A 270 -122.76 -20.10 20.49
C GLU A 270 -124.14 -19.40 20.41
N ALA A 271 -124.29 -18.40 19.54
CA ALA A 271 -125.57 -17.74 19.27
C ALA A 271 -126.58 -18.69 18.59
N LEU A 272 -126.13 -19.49 17.64
CA LEU A 272 -126.98 -20.49 16.96
C LEU A 272 -127.45 -21.58 17.92
N TYR A 273 -126.57 -22.07 18.81
CA TYR A 273 -126.93 -23.02 19.86
C TYR A 273 -128.04 -22.45 20.76
N LYS A 274 -127.91 -21.21 21.24
CA LYS A 274 -128.94 -20.54 22.05
C LYS A 274 -130.27 -20.34 21.32
N HIS A 275 -130.24 -20.05 20.02
CA HIS A 275 -131.45 -19.94 19.21
C HIS A 275 -132.12 -21.30 18.99
N MET A 276 -131.34 -22.37 18.80
CA MET A 276 -131.84 -23.74 18.70
C MET A 276 -132.45 -24.23 20.03
N ASP A 277 -131.83 -23.87 21.16
CA ASP A 277 -132.33 -24.15 22.51
C ASP A 277 -133.70 -23.51 22.72
N GLY A 278 -133.82 -22.19 22.49
CA GLY A 278 -135.10 -21.48 22.60
C GLY A 278 -136.18 -21.95 21.62
N LEU A 279 -135.80 -22.37 20.40
CA LEU A 279 -136.75 -22.99 19.47
C LEU A 279 -137.20 -24.38 19.93
N THR A 280 -136.34 -25.12 20.65
CA THR A 280 -136.69 -26.40 21.27
C THR A 280 -137.68 -26.18 22.41
N ASP A 281 -137.43 -25.21 23.28
CA ASP A 281 -138.37 -24.76 24.34
C ASP A 281 -139.74 -24.36 23.76
N ASP A 282 -139.77 -23.59 22.66
CA ASP A 282 -141.00 -23.16 21.99
C ASP A 282 -141.75 -24.35 21.34
N VAL A 283 -141.03 -25.33 20.79
CA VAL A 283 -141.62 -26.56 20.25
C VAL A 283 -142.20 -27.43 21.36
N GLU A 284 -141.49 -27.60 22.48
CA GLU A 284 -141.99 -28.32 23.66
C GLU A 284 -143.25 -27.64 24.21
N ARG A 285 -143.22 -26.32 24.40
CA ARG A 285 -144.37 -25.50 24.83
C ARG A 285 -145.56 -25.60 23.88
N SER A 286 -145.32 -25.57 22.56
CA SER A 286 -146.36 -25.73 21.55
C SER A 286 -146.95 -27.14 21.58
N ASN A 287 -146.12 -28.16 21.77
CA ASN A 287 -146.55 -29.55 21.90
C ASN A 287 -147.37 -29.79 23.19
N GLU A 288 -147.02 -29.15 24.31
CA GLU A 288 -147.83 -29.11 25.53
C GLU A 288 -149.19 -28.43 25.31
N MET A 289 -149.21 -27.29 24.59
CA MET A 289 -150.46 -26.61 24.22
C MET A 289 -151.34 -27.47 23.31
N VAL A 290 -150.79 -28.11 22.27
CA VAL A 290 -151.54 -29.02 21.39
C VAL A 290 -152.03 -30.25 22.17
N SER A 291 -151.23 -30.80 23.07
CA SER A 291 -151.63 -31.93 23.92
C SER A 291 -152.79 -31.56 24.84
N SER A 292 -152.73 -30.39 25.49
CA SER A 292 -153.80 -29.90 26.36
C SER A 292 -155.06 -29.47 25.59
N PHE A 293 -154.92 -28.89 24.40
CA PHE A 293 -156.06 -28.59 23.51
C PHE A 293 -156.71 -29.87 22.98
N SER A 294 -155.92 -30.90 22.68
CA SER A 294 -156.43 -32.24 22.31
C SER A 294 -157.16 -32.89 23.47
N PHE A 295 -156.65 -32.76 24.70
CA PHE A 295 -157.29 -33.26 25.91
C PHE A 295 -158.63 -32.54 26.18
N LEU A 296 -158.67 -31.22 26.01
CA LEU A 296 -159.89 -30.40 26.09
C LEU A 296 -160.89 -30.76 24.98
N SER A 297 -160.43 -30.95 23.74
CA SER A 297 -161.28 -31.36 22.63
C SER A 297 -161.84 -32.77 22.80
N TYR A 298 -161.06 -33.69 23.36
CA TYR A 298 -161.53 -35.04 23.70
C TYR A 298 -162.58 -34.98 24.81
N TYR A 299 -162.33 -34.19 25.87
CA TYR A 299 -163.32 -33.94 26.92
C TYR A 299 -164.61 -33.32 26.38
N LEU A 300 -164.51 -32.31 25.51
CA LEU A 300 -165.68 -31.63 24.94
C LEU A 300 -166.45 -32.51 23.95
N PHE A 301 -165.76 -33.34 23.17
CA PHE A 301 -166.39 -34.33 22.30
C PHE A 301 -167.18 -35.35 23.13
N VAL A 302 -166.59 -35.90 24.19
CA VAL A 302 -167.28 -36.78 25.16
C VAL A 302 -168.47 -36.06 25.82
N TYR A 303 -168.37 -34.75 26.09
CA TYR A 303 -169.45 -33.98 26.73
C TYR A 303 -170.58 -33.55 25.79
N LEU A 304 -170.35 -33.50 24.47
CA LEU A 304 -171.35 -33.12 23.45
C LEU A 304 -172.03 -34.33 22.80
N ASP A 305 -171.39 -35.50 22.79
CA ASP A 305 -171.99 -36.76 22.29
C ASP A 305 -172.96 -37.39 23.31
N GLU A 306 -173.03 -36.84 24.54
CA GLU A 306 -173.98 -37.21 25.61
C GLU A 306 -175.17 -36.23 25.77
N THR A 307 -175.39 -35.29 24.83
CA THR A 307 -176.53 -34.32 24.85
C THR A 307 -177.35 -34.28 23.56
#